data_AF-A0A4Y1X0F1-F1
#
_entry.id   AF-A0A4Y1X0F1-F1
#
_cell.length_a   1.000
_cell.length_b   1.000
_cell.length_c   1.000
_cell.angle_alpha   90.00
_cell.angle_beta   90.00
_cell.angle_gamma   90.00
#
_symmetry.space_group_name_H-M   'P 1'
#
loop_
_entity.id
_entity.type
_entity.pdbx_description
1 polymer ?
#
loop_
_entity_poly.entity_id
_entity_poly.type
_entity_poly.pdbx_seq_one_letter_code
_entity_poly.pdbx_strand_id
1 'polypeptide(L)'
;MNKNPIMFYKRTVLVGALLFTTLLGYSCTNEFTWTEPPKWEPKPKPDPSSYDVTMETLLDEMISFDEATRFPELSYVCREESSRDRRSVTPGTPEWFANDDGWGYVRDEVNGGRAERVLFDEDGPGVITRIWLTSFQSPTAVIRFYFDGSETPNWEISSFDVQEICASLGDEWKNSLLRKGLMQPGDKWVRGSSLYLPIPYGNGCKITLEEQDNSLVNPSRYYQINFRRYDPSVSVETFSEEVLERARDRIAETNRTLLNPRVRMSGRLVSANRILAPGESLVLSLPEGTKAVTEAKFSVTCDGTPYADAMNDLLLTASFDGTQTVSAPLADFSGAGPGAEAVKSWFLTADGKGGVESRWTMPYRREGEFVLRNRSAEHTVKAEVSARVNTYEWDDRSLYFHAARKESRDVRIILWNDYANGYDWNFATIEGGRGVLRGDVFSIDNRTNNWPGEGDEKIWVDDEDFPSHFGTGVEDYYSFCGYFRYLSPFGGEPRLDSGDFNGFNNHYRQRSLDGIPFNRKLKFDLEMEGHEAGRADIVNTVFWYGDLQTRAEGFE
;
A
#
# COMPACT_ATOMS: atom_id res chain seq x y z
N MET A 1 51.54 -41.61 -54.18
CA MET A 1 51.85 -42.95 -53.65
C MET A 1 50.53 -43.61 -53.27
N ASN A 2 50.27 -44.78 -53.89
CA ASN A 2 49.32 -45.87 -53.60
C ASN A 2 47.97 -45.56 -52.90
N LYS A 3 46.81 -46.09 -53.29
CA LYS A 3 46.29 -46.90 -54.42
C LYS A 3 44.75 -46.86 -54.21
N ASN A 4 43.99 -46.58 -55.28
CA ASN A 4 42.53 -46.75 -55.41
C ASN A 4 42.13 -48.27 -55.45
N PRO A 5 40.87 -48.74 -55.63
CA PRO A 5 39.50 -48.31 -55.21
C PRO A 5 38.45 -49.50 -55.01
N ILE A 6 37.13 -49.20 -54.96
CA ILE A 6 35.93 -50.05 -55.34
C ILE A 6 35.48 -51.14 -54.30
N MET A 7 34.21 -51.40 -53.92
CA MET A 7 32.98 -51.69 -54.70
C MET A 7 31.66 -51.60 -53.87
N PHE A 8 30.57 -51.28 -54.58
CA PHE A 8 29.14 -51.37 -54.21
C PHE A 8 28.64 -52.81 -53.94
N TYR A 9 27.50 -52.98 -53.23
CA TYR A 9 26.25 -53.54 -53.81
C TYR A 9 25.03 -53.41 -52.87
N LYS A 10 23.94 -52.83 -53.42
CA LYS A 10 22.55 -52.93 -52.96
C LYS A 10 21.99 -54.33 -53.29
N ARG A 11 21.05 -54.85 -52.50
CA ARG A 11 19.66 -55.12 -52.96
C ARG A 11 18.81 -55.88 -51.94
N THR A 12 17.64 -55.29 -51.71
CA THR A 12 16.35 -55.86 -51.31
C THR A 12 15.98 -57.13 -52.10
N VAL A 13 15.39 -58.11 -51.43
CA VAL A 13 14.44 -59.07 -52.04
C VAL A 13 13.28 -59.31 -51.08
N LEU A 14 12.08 -59.28 -51.66
CA LEU A 14 10.76 -59.47 -51.08
C LEU A 14 10.23 -60.86 -51.47
N VAL A 15 9.17 -61.30 -50.79
CA VAL A 15 8.19 -62.37 -51.14
C VAL A 15 8.44 -63.78 -50.60
N GLY A 16 7.40 -64.33 -49.93
CA GLY A 16 7.11 -65.76 -49.99
C GLY A 16 6.42 -66.35 -48.76
N ALA A 17 5.11 -66.14 -48.60
CA ALA A 17 4.28 -66.88 -47.67
C ALA A 17 4.08 -68.34 -48.14
N LEU A 18 4.10 -69.32 -47.22
CA LEU A 18 3.27 -70.52 -47.31
C LEU A 18 3.17 -71.24 -45.96
N LEU A 19 1.93 -71.61 -45.63
CA LEU A 19 1.46 -72.29 -44.43
C LEU A 19 2.08 -73.67 -44.26
N PHE A 20 2.28 -74.11 -43.02
CA PHE A 20 1.76 -75.41 -42.56
C PHE A 20 1.54 -75.43 -41.04
N THR A 21 0.38 -75.95 -40.67
CA THR A 21 -0.22 -76.12 -39.35
C THR A 21 0.51 -77.15 -38.49
N THR A 22 0.73 -76.83 -37.21
CA THR A 22 0.73 -77.83 -36.12
C THR A 22 0.09 -77.23 -34.87
N LEU A 23 -1.06 -77.78 -34.50
CA LEU A 23 -1.79 -77.56 -33.25
C LEU A 23 -1.03 -78.22 -32.11
N LEU A 24 -0.56 -77.44 -31.15
CA LEU A 24 -0.27 -77.90 -29.79
C LEU A 24 -0.93 -76.92 -28.82
N GLY A 25 -2.01 -77.39 -28.20
CA GLY A 25 -2.73 -76.66 -27.17
C GLY A 25 -1.89 -76.56 -25.92
N TYR A 26 -1.56 -75.32 -25.54
CA TYR A 26 -1.23 -74.94 -24.18
C TYR A 26 -2.15 -73.77 -23.82
N SER A 27 -3.12 -74.05 -22.94
CA SER A 27 -3.94 -73.01 -22.32
C SER A 27 -3.08 -72.27 -21.28
N CYS A 28 -2.50 -71.15 -21.67
CA CYS A 28 -2.02 -70.14 -20.73
C CYS A 28 -3.01 -68.97 -20.77
N THR A 29 -4.07 -69.05 -19.97
CA THR A 29 -4.87 -67.89 -19.61
C THR A 29 -4.07 -67.08 -18.59
N ASN A 30 -3.17 -66.22 -19.07
CA ASN A 30 -2.71 -65.12 -18.25
C ASN A 30 -3.86 -64.11 -18.19
N GLU A 31 -4.71 -64.25 -17.18
CA GLU A 31 -5.60 -63.17 -16.76
C GLU A 31 -4.71 -62.00 -16.32
N PHE A 32 -4.57 -61.01 -17.18
CA PHE A 32 -4.12 -59.69 -16.75
C PHE A 32 -5.24 -59.09 -15.91
N THR A 33 -5.11 -59.18 -14.60
CA THR A 33 -5.90 -58.34 -13.69
C THR A 33 -5.38 -56.91 -13.84
N TRP A 34 -6.20 -56.04 -14.40
CA TRP A 34 -6.03 -54.61 -14.23
C TRP A 34 -6.16 -54.32 -12.73
N THR A 35 -5.05 -54.13 -12.04
CA THR A 35 -5.10 -53.46 -10.74
C THR A 35 -5.55 -52.03 -11.04
N GLU A 36 -6.72 -51.65 -10.54
CA GLU A 36 -7.12 -50.24 -10.55
C GLU A 36 -5.94 -49.41 -10.04
N PRO A 37 -5.51 -48.34 -10.74
CA PRO A 37 -4.53 -47.43 -10.17
C PRO A 37 -5.07 -46.99 -8.80
N PRO A 38 -4.23 -46.95 -7.75
CA PRO A 38 -4.69 -46.52 -6.44
C PRO A 38 -5.44 -45.22 -6.62
N LYS A 39 -6.69 -45.16 -6.11
CA LYS A 39 -7.44 -43.91 -6.07
C LYS A 39 -6.52 -42.88 -5.45
N TRP A 40 -6.13 -41.88 -6.23
CA TRP A 40 -5.45 -40.72 -5.71
C TRP A 40 -6.44 -40.06 -4.76
N GLU A 41 -6.30 -40.34 -3.47
CA GLU A 41 -6.96 -39.55 -2.45
C GLU A 41 -6.14 -38.26 -2.33
N PRO A 42 -6.74 -37.08 -2.57
CA PRO A 42 -6.05 -35.83 -2.33
C PRO A 42 -5.48 -35.87 -0.91
N LYS A 43 -4.17 -35.61 -0.77
CA LYS A 43 -3.59 -35.46 0.56
C LYS A 43 -4.41 -34.40 1.31
N PRO A 44 -4.78 -34.63 2.58
CA PRO A 44 -5.46 -33.61 3.36
C PRO A 44 -4.62 -32.32 3.28
N LYS A 45 -5.28 -31.21 2.94
CA LYS A 45 -4.63 -29.90 2.91
C LYS A 45 -4.00 -29.65 4.29
N PRO A 46 -2.82 -29.02 4.36
CA PRO A 46 -2.17 -28.71 5.64
C PRO A 46 -3.11 -27.90 6.56
N ASP A 47 -2.96 -28.10 7.88
CA ASP A 47 -3.64 -27.28 8.88
C ASP A 47 -3.20 -25.81 8.73
N PRO A 48 -4.08 -24.79 8.79
CA PRO A 48 -3.67 -23.39 8.70
C PRO A 48 -2.55 -23.00 9.68
N SER A 49 -2.49 -23.63 10.86
CA SER A 49 -1.42 -23.44 11.84
C SER A 49 -0.03 -23.92 11.40
N SER A 50 0.07 -24.58 10.24
CA SER A 50 1.34 -25.00 9.63
C SER A 50 1.98 -23.95 8.72
N TYR A 51 1.29 -22.84 8.44
CA TYR A 51 1.82 -21.71 7.68
C TYR A 51 2.28 -20.60 8.61
N ASP A 52 3.36 -19.90 8.23
CA ASP A 52 3.83 -18.70 8.90
C ASP A 52 2.89 -17.51 8.63
N VAL A 53 2.32 -17.46 7.42
CA VAL A 53 1.38 -16.42 6.98
C VAL A 53 0.09 -17.03 6.46
N THR A 54 -1.03 -16.61 7.05
CA THR A 54 -2.40 -16.90 6.60
C THR A 54 -3.20 -15.61 6.45
N MET A 55 -4.36 -15.70 5.78
CA MET A 55 -5.34 -14.59 5.72
C MET A 55 -5.64 -14.03 7.12
N GLU A 56 -5.87 -14.88 8.12
CA GLU A 56 -6.17 -14.45 9.48
C GLU A 56 -5.00 -13.70 10.12
N THR A 57 -3.76 -14.19 10.00
CA THR A 57 -2.58 -13.49 10.57
C THR A 57 -2.40 -12.10 9.95
N LEU A 58 -2.66 -11.95 8.65
CA LEU A 58 -2.58 -10.67 7.94
C LEU A 58 -3.70 -9.72 8.38
N LEU A 59 -4.92 -10.21 8.57
CA LEU A 59 -6.02 -9.41 9.11
C LEU A 59 -5.75 -8.97 10.55
N ASP A 60 -5.12 -9.82 11.36
CA ASP A 60 -4.71 -9.52 12.73
C ASP A 60 -3.66 -8.41 12.76
N GLU A 61 -2.64 -8.52 11.92
CA GLU A 61 -1.60 -7.49 11.74
C GLU A 61 -2.22 -6.15 11.30
N MET A 62 -3.13 -6.19 10.31
CA MET A 62 -3.76 -5.01 9.72
C MET A 62 -4.41 -4.08 10.75
N ILE A 63 -4.99 -4.63 11.82
CA ILE A 63 -5.68 -3.88 12.89
C ILE A 63 -4.92 -3.90 14.23
N SER A 64 -3.63 -4.21 14.22
CA SER A 64 -2.80 -4.24 15.43
C SER A 64 -2.00 -2.95 15.60
N PHE A 65 -2.38 -2.13 16.58
CA PHE A 65 -1.57 -0.97 16.98
C PHE A 65 -0.22 -1.37 17.58
N ASP A 66 -0.12 -2.55 18.22
CA ASP A 66 1.13 -3.02 18.82
C ASP A 66 2.11 -3.48 17.74
N GLU A 67 1.66 -4.30 16.79
CA GLU A 67 2.52 -4.80 15.71
C GLU A 67 2.99 -3.65 14.79
N ALA A 68 2.16 -2.61 14.62
CA ALA A 68 2.58 -1.40 13.90
C ALA A 68 3.83 -0.73 14.51
N THR A 69 4.07 -0.90 15.82
CA THR A 69 5.25 -0.37 16.53
C THR A 69 6.51 -1.21 16.40
N ARG A 70 6.44 -2.33 15.67
CA ARG A 70 7.53 -3.30 15.57
C ARG A 70 8.06 -3.35 14.15
N PHE A 71 9.36 -3.61 14.05
CA PHE A 71 9.98 -4.06 12.82
C PHE A 71 9.39 -5.44 12.46
N PRO A 72 9.16 -5.76 11.18
CA PRO A 72 8.50 -7.01 10.79
C PRO A 72 9.13 -8.25 11.42
N GLU A 73 8.30 -9.14 11.98
CA GLU A 73 8.75 -10.45 12.50
C GLU A 73 9.27 -11.34 11.38
N LEU A 74 8.47 -11.45 10.31
CA LEU A 74 8.86 -12.12 9.08
C LEU A 74 9.52 -11.11 8.15
N SER A 75 10.73 -11.39 7.72
CA SER A 75 11.45 -10.53 6.78
C SER A 75 10.71 -10.44 5.45
N TYR A 76 10.39 -9.22 5.03
CA TYR A 76 9.83 -8.93 3.71
C TYR A 76 10.37 -7.61 3.17
N VAL A 77 10.30 -7.47 1.85
CA VAL A 77 10.38 -6.17 1.16
C VAL A 77 9.00 -5.78 0.66
N CYS A 78 8.63 -4.51 0.81
CA CYS A 78 7.40 -3.96 0.24
C CYS A 78 7.75 -3.33 -1.12
N ARG A 79 6.99 -3.68 -2.16
CA ARG A 79 7.23 -3.22 -3.54
C ARG A 79 5.90 -2.85 -4.21
N GLU A 80 6.01 -2.28 -5.39
CA GLU A 80 4.88 -1.95 -6.26
C GLU A 80 5.16 -2.39 -7.71
N GLU A 81 4.12 -2.91 -8.36
CA GLU A 81 4.06 -3.00 -9.82
C GLU A 81 2.92 -2.12 -10.30
N SER A 82 3.15 -1.33 -11.35
CA SER A 82 2.21 -0.31 -11.79
C SER A 82 2.14 -0.23 -13.32
N SER A 83 1.18 0.52 -13.81
CA SER A 83 1.03 0.82 -15.23
C SER A 83 1.99 1.90 -15.75
N ARG A 84 2.95 2.34 -14.92
CA ARG A 84 3.92 3.39 -15.26
C ARG A 84 4.48 3.27 -16.67
N ASP A 85 4.85 4.40 -17.24
CA ASP A 85 5.49 4.45 -18.54
C ASP A 85 6.78 3.63 -18.54
N ARG A 86 6.85 2.64 -19.44
CA ARG A 86 8.01 1.74 -19.54
C ARG A 86 9.21 2.41 -20.21
N ARG A 87 9.10 3.65 -20.68
CA ARG A 87 10.23 4.51 -21.09
C ARG A 87 11.01 5.04 -19.89
N SER A 88 10.39 5.12 -18.71
CA SER A 88 10.98 5.59 -17.46
C SER A 88 11.92 4.53 -16.86
N VAL A 89 13.15 4.50 -17.36
CA VAL A 89 14.15 3.46 -17.02
C VAL A 89 15.43 4.02 -16.41
N THR A 90 15.90 5.20 -16.84
CA THR A 90 17.20 5.75 -16.46
C THR A 90 17.06 7.08 -15.72
N PRO A 91 17.38 7.15 -14.41
CA PRO A 91 17.34 8.40 -13.66
C PRO A 91 18.16 9.52 -14.32
N GLY A 92 17.57 10.72 -14.37
CA GLY A 92 18.23 11.93 -14.89
C GLY A 92 18.21 12.11 -16.42
N THR A 93 17.54 11.23 -17.17
CA THR A 93 17.19 11.48 -18.58
C THR A 93 15.79 12.07 -18.70
N PRO A 94 15.45 12.77 -19.80
CA PRO A 94 14.07 13.20 -20.07
C PRO A 94 13.04 12.08 -19.90
N GLU A 95 13.33 10.90 -20.44
CA GLU A 95 12.43 9.75 -20.42
C GLU A 95 12.18 9.20 -19.03
N TRP A 96 12.97 9.59 -18.01
CA TRP A 96 12.71 9.26 -16.61
C TRP A 96 11.35 9.76 -16.12
N PHE A 97 10.90 10.89 -16.70
CA PHE A 97 9.66 11.60 -16.38
C PHE A 97 8.56 11.34 -17.42
N ALA A 98 8.70 10.29 -18.25
CA ALA A 98 7.69 10.00 -19.25
C ALA A 98 6.38 9.59 -18.56
N ASN A 99 5.27 10.21 -18.96
CA ASN A 99 4.01 10.20 -18.19
C ASN A 99 2.82 9.58 -18.97
N ASP A 100 3.09 8.56 -19.81
CA ASP A 100 2.06 7.77 -20.50
C ASP A 100 1.66 6.54 -19.64
N ASP A 101 1.38 6.76 -18.35
CA ASP A 101 1.25 5.74 -17.28
C ASP A 101 -0.01 4.88 -17.34
N GLY A 102 -0.85 5.08 -18.35
CA GLY A 102 -2.00 4.22 -18.62
C GLY A 102 -1.68 3.06 -19.56
N TRP A 103 -0.45 2.94 -20.06
CA TRP A 103 -0.10 1.99 -21.12
C TRP A 103 0.92 0.93 -20.72
N GLY A 104 1.54 1.05 -19.55
CA GLY A 104 2.53 0.12 -19.07
C GLY A 104 1.94 -1.20 -18.57
N TYR A 105 2.59 -2.30 -18.95
CA TYR A 105 2.35 -3.63 -18.43
C TYR A 105 3.61 -4.47 -18.58
N VAL A 106 3.68 -5.60 -17.87
CA VAL A 106 4.89 -6.44 -17.82
C VAL A 106 5.21 -7.02 -19.20
N ARG A 107 4.20 -7.63 -19.85
CA ARG A 107 4.30 -8.20 -21.21
C ARG A 107 2.94 -8.64 -21.74
N ASP A 108 2.87 -8.88 -23.05
CA ASP A 108 1.76 -9.60 -23.68
C ASP A 108 2.00 -11.12 -23.64
N GLU A 109 0.94 -11.89 -23.45
CA GLU A 109 0.94 -13.36 -23.54
C GLU A 109 -0.28 -13.87 -24.31
N VAL A 110 -0.16 -15.10 -24.82
CA VAL A 110 -1.31 -15.85 -25.34
C VAL A 110 -1.53 -17.08 -24.46
N ASN A 111 -2.66 -17.11 -23.75
CA ASN A 111 -3.00 -18.19 -22.82
C ASN A 111 -4.31 -18.86 -23.23
N GLY A 112 -4.27 -20.14 -23.57
CA GLY A 112 -5.46 -20.88 -24.01
C GLY A 112 -6.18 -20.25 -25.21
N GLY A 113 -5.46 -19.52 -26.08
CA GLY A 113 -6.01 -18.80 -27.22
C GLY A 113 -6.52 -17.37 -26.93
N ARG A 114 -6.45 -16.90 -25.68
CA ARG A 114 -6.79 -15.53 -25.28
C ARG A 114 -5.55 -14.64 -25.35
N ALA A 115 -5.71 -13.41 -25.82
CA ALA A 115 -4.66 -12.40 -25.74
C ALA A 115 -4.76 -11.70 -24.37
N GLU A 116 -3.73 -11.84 -23.56
CA GLU A 116 -3.69 -11.39 -22.17
C GLU A 116 -2.51 -10.44 -21.97
N ARG A 117 -2.73 -9.31 -21.28
CA ARG A 117 -1.66 -8.46 -20.75
C ARG A 117 -1.32 -8.90 -19.35
N VAL A 118 -0.06 -9.19 -19.09
CA VAL A 118 0.43 -9.48 -17.74
C VAL A 118 0.62 -8.17 -17.00
N LEU A 119 -0.17 -7.93 -15.95
CA LEU A 119 -0.09 -6.73 -15.11
C LEU A 119 0.88 -6.92 -13.94
N PHE A 120 1.00 -8.15 -13.45
CA PHE A 120 1.82 -8.51 -12.29
C PHE A 120 2.30 -9.94 -12.47
N ASP A 121 3.55 -10.21 -12.15
CA ASP A 121 4.14 -11.55 -12.22
C ASP A 121 5.29 -11.67 -11.23
N GLU A 122 5.02 -12.29 -10.09
CA GLU A 122 5.96 -12.46 -8.99
C GLU A 122 6.15 -13.93 -8.64
N ASP A 123 7.39 -14.29 -8.35
CA ASP A 123 7.79 -15.63 -7.91
C ASP A 123 7.85 -15.71 -6.36
N GLY A 124 7.71 -16.93 -5.83
CA GLY A 124 7.92 -17.22 -4.41
C GLY A 124 6.78 -16.75 -3.48
N PRO A 125 6.99 -16.83 -2.16
CA PRO A 125 5.97 -16.50 -1.18
C PRO A 125 5.75 -14.99 -1.07
N GLY A 126 4.48 -14.56 -1.08
CA GLY A 126 4.15 -13.15 -1.02
C GLY A 126 2.69 -12.88 -0.67
N VAL A 127 2.36 -11.59 -0.59
CA VAL A 127 0.99 -11.12 -0.42
C VAL A 127 0.80 -9.81 -1.16
N ILE A 128 -0.23 -9.72 -1.99
CA ILE A 128 -0.70 -8.43 -2.50
C ILE A 128 -1.46 -7.74 -1.37
N THR A 129 -1.04 -6.53 -1.01
CA THR A 129 -1.56 -5.78 0.15
C THR A 129 -2.48 -4.64 -0.25
N ARG A 130 -2.35 -4.13 -1.48
CA ARG A 130 -3.23 -3.11 -2.06
C ARG A 130 -3.25 -3.27 -3.57
N ILE A 131 -4.45 -3.18 -4.16
CA ILE A 131 -4.62 -2.94 -5.59
C ILE A 131 -5.43 -1.66 -5.74
N TRP A 132 -4.99 -0.75 -6.61
CA TRP A 132 -5.76 0.39 -7.08
C TRP A 132 -5.80 0.35 -8.61
N LEU A 133 -6.97 0.62 -9.20
CA LEU A 133 -7.22 0.64 -10.64
C LEU A 133 -7.99 1.90 -11.02
N THR A 134 -7.73 2.49 -12.20
CA THR A 134 -8.69 3.39 -12.85
C THR A 134 -8.59 3.33 -14.37
N SER A 135 -9.64 3.81 -15.04
CA SER A 135 -9.70 3.89 -16.49
C SER A 135 -10.67 4.97 -16.96
N PHE A 136 -10.34 5.63 -18.07
CA PHE A 136 -11.23 6.59 -18.73
C PHE A 136 -12.27 5.92 -19.64
N GLN A 137 -12.14 4.61 -19.95
CA GLN A 137 -12.96 3.91 -20.95
C GLN A 137 -13.29 2.45 -20.56
N SER A 138 -14.47 1.99 -21.04
CA SER A 138 -15.20 0.70 -20.87
C SER A 138 -14.70 -0.34 -19.84
N PRO A 139 -15.60 -0.87 -18.98
CA PRO A 139 -15.28 -1.90 -17.97
C PRO A 139 -15.20 -3.33 -18.54
N THR A 140 -15.34 -3.53 -19.85
CA THR A 140 -15.37 -4.88 -20.46
C THR A 140 -13.97 -5.48 -20.57
N ALA A 141 -13.42 -5.88 -19.44
CA ALA A 141 -12.18 -6.63 -19.34
C ALA A 141 -12.35 -7.78 -18.35
N VAL A 142 -11.49 -8.78 -18.45
CA VAL A 142 -11.42 -9.88 -17.49
C VAL A 142 -10.05 -9.85 -16.82
N ILE A 143 -10.04 -9.69 -15.49
CA ILE A 143 -8.83 -9.81 -14.68
C ILE A 143 -8.75 -11.27 -14.18
N ARG A 144 -7.59 -11.90 -14.32
CA ARG A 144 -7.36 -13.27 -13.86
C ARG A 144 -6.17 -13.36 -12.94
N PHE A 145 -6.30 -14.17 -11.90
CA PHE A 145 -5.22 -14.51 -10.98
C PHE A 145 -4.83 -15.97 -11.18
N TYR A 146 -3.52 -16.19 -11.28
CA TYR A 146 -2.89 -17.50 -11.32
C TYR A 146 -1.98 -17.57 -10.11
N PHE A 147 -2.21 -18.53 -9.23
CA PHE A 147 -1.40 -18.74 -8.04
C PHE A 147 -0.57 -20.01 -8.20
N ASP A 148 0.60 -20.03 -7.56
CA ASP A 148 1.44 -21.21 -7.38
C ASP A 148 1.80 -21.93 -8.69
N GLY A 149 1.97 -21.16 -9.77
CA GLY A 149 2.31 -21.67 -11.10
C GLY A 149 1.16 -22.37 -11.84
N SER A 150 -0.10 -22.18 -11.43
CA SER A 150 -1.26 -22.76 -12.10
C SER A 150 -1.36 -22.31 -13.57
N GLU A 151 -1.60 -23.25 -14.49
CA GLU A 151 -1.82 -22.97 -15.92
C GLU A 151 -3.25 -22.44 -16.18
N THR A 152 -4.20 -22.78 -15.31
CA THR A 152 -5.59 -22.29 -15.36
C THR A 152 -5.81 -21.21 -14.31
N PRO A 153 -6.64 -20.18 -14.58
CA PRO A 153 -6.89 -19.13 -13.62
C PRO A 153 -7.54 -19.71 -12.36
N ASN A 154 -6.98 -19.36 -11.19
CA ASN A 154 -7.53 -19.71 -9.89
C ASN A 154 -8.66 -18.76 -9.49
N TRP A 155 -8.63 -17.53 -10.02
CA TRP A 155 -9.65 -16.51 -9.79
C TRP A 155 -9.88 -15.68 -11.04
N GLU A 156 -11.13 -15.28 -11.28
CA GLU A 156 -11.52 -14.41 -12.39
C GLU A 156 -12.46 -13.32 -11.91
N ILE A 157 -12.26 -12.10 -12.43
CA ILE A 157 -13.12 -10.93 -12.23
C ILE A 157 -13.53 -10.45 -13.62
N SER A 158 -14.82 -10.48 -13.92
CA SER A 158 -15.36 -10.17 -15.26
C SER A 158 -15.53 -8.66 -15.53
N SER A 159 -14.71 -7.84 -14.89
CA SER A 159 -14.69 -6.39 -15.03
C SER A 159 -13.31 -5.84 -14.68
N PHE A 160 -13.05 -4.59 -15.07
CA PHE A 160 -11.91 -3.82 -14.56
C PHE A 160 -12.25 -3.15 -13.20
N ASP A 161 -12.77 -3.95 -12.26
CA ASP A 161 -13.15 -3.52 -10.92
C ASP A 161 -12.80 -4.61 -9.88
N VAL A 162 -11.68 -4.45 -9.19
CA VAL A 162 -11.20 -5.42 -8.18
C VAL A 162 -12.08 -5.49 -6.93
N GLN A 163 -13.01 -4.56 -6.75
CA GLN A 163 -14.01 -4.68 -5.69
C GLN A 163 -15.04 -5.78 -5.97
N GLU A 164 -15.13 -6.26 -7.22
CA GLU A 164 -15.93 -7.42 -7.59
C GLU A 164 -15.22 -8.76 -7.33
N ILE A 165 -14.05 -8.75 -6.68
CA ILE A 165 -13.28 -9.97 -6.37
C ILE A 165 -14.11 -11.04 -5.64
N CYS A 166 -15.11 -10.66 -4.85
CA CYS A 166 -16.00 -11.61 -4.16
C CYS A 166 -17.37 -11.79 -4.82
N ALA A 167 -17.63 -11.16 -5.97
CA ALA A 167 -18.94 -11.18 -6.61
C ALA A 167 -19.31 -12.56 -7.19
N SER A 168 -18.32 -13.29 -7.68
CA SER A 168 -18.46 -14.65 -8.22
C SER A 168 -18.90 -15.69 -7.18
N LEU A 169 -18.84 -15.37 -5.89
CA LEU A 169 -19.15 -16.28 -4.79
C LEU A 169 -20.64 -16.33 -4.39
N GLY A 170 -21.50 -15.56 -5.07
CA GLY A 170 -22.97 -15.74 -5.07
C GLY A 170 -23.75 -15.44 -3.78
N ASP A 171 -23.08 -15.08 -2.68
CA ASP A 171 -23.73 -14.75 -1.40
C ASP A 171 -23.90 -13.23 -1.24
N GLU A 172 -25.11 -12.78 -0.85
CA GLU A 172 -25.47 -11.37 -0.60
C GLU A 172 -24.57 -10.75 0.49
N TRP A 173 -24.07 -11.57 1.43
CA TRP A 173 -23.05 -11.18 2.41
C TRP A 173 -21.69 -10.83 1.77
N LYS A 174 -21.20 -11.68 0.85
CA LYS A 174 -19.90 -11.51 0.17
C LYS A 174 -19.93 -10.29 -0.77
N ASN A 175 -21.11 -9.98 -1.32
CA ASN A 175 -21.37 -8.83 -2.17
C ASN A 175 -21.63 -7.50 -1.43
N SER A 176 -21.95 -7.51 -0.13
CA SER A 176 -22.25 -6.27 0.62
C SER A 176 -21.10 -5.80 1.51
N LEU A 177 -20.30 -6.72 2.05
CA LEU A 177 -19.22 -6.40 2.99
C LEU A 177 -17.87 -6.14 2.29
N LEU A 178 -17.56 -6.91 1.24
CA LEU A 178 -16.27 -6.86 0.53
C LEU A 178 -16.30 -6.03 -0.76
N ARG A 179 -17.48 -5.66 -1.26
CA ARG A 179 -17.64 -4.87 -2.50
C ARG A 179 -17.04 -3.47 -2.46
N LYS A 180 -16.39 -3.07 -1.36
CA LYS A 180 -15.63 -1.82 -1.26
C LYS A 180 -14.23 -2.05 -0.65
N GLY A 181 -13.72 -3.27 -0.82
CA GLY A 181 -12.33 -3.67 -0.68
C GLY A 181 -11.67 -3.41 0.67
N LEU A 182 -12.41 -3.53 1.78
CA LEU A 182 -12.00 -3.09 3.14
C LEU A 182 -11.67 -1.58 3.27
N MET A 183 -11.86 -0.79 2.21
CA MET A 183 -11.52 0.63 2.15
C MET A 183 -12.66 1.54 2.64
N GLN A 184 -13.88 1.30 2.14
CA GLN A 184 -15.12 2.08 2.39
C GLN A 184 -14.99 3.51 2.97
N PRO A 185 -15.03 4.54 2.10
CA PRO A 185 -15.78 5.73 2.51
C PRO A 185 -16.71 6.35 1.47
N GLY A 186 -17.82 6.90 1.97
CA GLY A 186 -18.75 7.79 1.27
C GLY A 186 -19.54 7.18 0.10
N ASP A 187 -20.83 7.46 0.00
CA ASP A 187 -21.68 7.02 -1.12
C ASP A 187 -21.37 7.74 -2.45
N LYS A 188 -20.38 8.65 -2.44
CA LYS A 188 -19.96 9.49 -3.57
C LYS A 188 -18.67 9.02 -4.25
N TRP A 189 -18.12 7.87 -3.87
CA TRP A 189 -16.95 7.32 -4.54
C TRP A 189 -17.39 6.67 -5.86
N VAL A 190 -17.18 7.37 -6.99
CA VAL A 190 -17.75 6.99 -8.30
C VAL A 190 -16.68 6.58 -9.32
N ARG A 191 -15.39 6.78 -9.04
CA ARG A 191 -14.29 6.52 -9.98
C ARG A 191 -13.04 6.00 -9.24
N GLY A 192 -12.38 5.02 -9.85
CA GLY A 192 -11.34 4.20 -9.24
C GLY A 192 -11.88 2.83 -8.79
N SER A 193 -11.00 1.86 -8.59
CA SER A 193 -11.31 0.62 -7.88
C SER A 193 -10.15 0.22 -6.96
N SER A 194 -10.41 0.11 -5.66
CA SER A 194 -9.38 -0.20 -4.67
C SER A 194 -9.71 -1.43 -3.84
N LEU A 195 -8.69 -2.24 -3.55
CA LEU A 195 -8.78 -3.44 -2.73
C LEU A 195 -7.62 -3.47 -1.72
N TYR A 196 -7.95 -3.47 -0.43
CA TYR A 196 -7.03 -3.67 0.70
C TYR A 196 -7.21 -5.04 1.36
N LEU A 197 -8.12 -5.90 0.86
CA LEU A 197 -8.17 -7.30 1.26
C LEU A 197 -6.87 -7.98 0.81
N PRO A 198 -6.09 -8.58 1.71
CA PRO A 198 -4.84 -9.19 1.32
C PRO A 198 -5.07 -10.43 0.46
N ILE A 199 -4.24 -10.62 -0.57
CA ILE A 199 -4.24 -11.80 -1.44
C ILE A 199 -2.90 -12.52 -1.26
N PRO A 200 -2.79 -13.45 -0.30
CA PRO A 200 -1.57 -14.23 -0.09
C PRO A 200 -1.37 -15.31 -1.16
N TYR A 201 -0.12 -15.64 -1.46
CA TYR A 201 0.28 -16.69 -2.39
C TYR A 201 1.57 -17.37 -1.92
N GLY A 202 1.62 -18.70 -1.99
CA GLY A 202 2.71 -19.51 -1.46
C GLY A 202 3.92 -19.62 -2.38
N ASN A 203 3.68 -19.67 -3.69
CA ASN A 203 4.72 -19.93 -4.68
C ASN A 203 4.45 -19.17 -6.00
N GLY A 204 4.28 -17.86 -5.87
CA GLY A 204 4.11 -16.93 -6.97
C GLY A 204 2.66 -16.62 -7.31
N CYS A 205 2.49 -15.45 -7.92
CA CYS A 205 1.21 -14.96 -8.40
C CYS A 205 1.40 -14.18 -9.71
N LYS A 206 0.58 -14.52 -10.69
CA LYS A 206 0.45 -13.77 -11.95
C LYS A 206 -0.95 -13.19 -12.06
N ILE A 207 -1.04 -11.91 -12.40
CA ILE A 207 -2.29 -11.22 -12.71
C ILE A 207 -2.28 -10.84 -14.18
N THR A 208 -3.35 -11.19 -14.89
CA THR A 208 -3.51 -10.83 -16.31
C THR A 208 -4.81 -10.08 -16.54
N LEU A 209 -4.84 -9.31 -17.63
CA LEU A 209 -5.98 -8.58 -18.13
C LEU A 209 -6.27 -8.98 -19.58
N GLU A 210 -7.49 -9.41 -19.86
CA GLU A 210 -7.99 -9.62 -21.22
C GLU A 210 -9.05 -8.58 -21.55
N GLU A 211 -8.86 -7.81 -22.63
CA GLU A 211 -9.88 -6.91 -23.15
C GLU A 211 -10.95 -7.71 -23.92
N GLN A 212 -12.22 -7.58 -23.53
CA GLN A 212 -13.32 -8.33 -24.16
C GLN A 212 -13.88 -7.62 -25.40
N ASP A 213 -13.76 -6.30 -25.47
CA ASP A 213 -14.17 -5.52 -26.64
C ASP A 213 -12.96 -5.09 -27.46
N ASN A 214 -12.68 -5.83 -28.53
CA ASN A 214 -11.62 -5.53 -29.50
C ASN A 214 -12.06 -4.52 -30.59
N SER A 215 -13.22 -3.87 -30.45
CA SER A 215 -13.69 -2.87 -31.41
C SER A 215 -12.95 -1.53 -31.24
N LEU A 216 -11.74 -1.47 -31.80
CA LEU A 216 -11.00 -0.25 -32.17
C LEU A 216 -10.54 0.70 -31.05
N VAL A 217 -10.71 0.36 -29.78
CA VAL A 217 -10.23 1.17 -28.67
C VAL A 217 -9.32 0.31 -27.80
N ASN A 218 -8.02 0.57 -27.83
CA ASN A 218 -7.10 0.11 -26.80
C ASN A 218 -7.23 1.12 -25.64
N PRO A 219 -7.91 0.81 -24.53
CA PRO A 219 -8.08 1.77 -23.46
C PRO A 219 -6.81 1.86 -22.60
N SER A 220 -6.51 3.06 -22.12
CA SER A 220 -5.54 3.24 -21.04
C SER A 220 -6.04 2.54 -19.76
N ARG A 221 -5.16 1.79 -19.11
CA ARG A 221 -5.40 1.07 -17.85
C ARG A 221 -4.38 1.54 -16.84
N TYR A 222 -4.84 2.28 -15.84
CA TYR A 222 -4.01 2.73 -14.74
C TYR A 222 -4.14 1.74 -13.60
N TYR A 223 -3.02 1.30 -13.02
CA TYR A 223 -3.01 0.45 -11.84
C TYR A 223 -1.76 0.61 -10.99
N GLN A 224 -1.94 0.35 -9.69
CA GLN A 224 -0.88 0.17 -8.71
C GLN A 224 -1.17 -1.09 -7.89
N ILE A 225 -0.22 -2.02 -7.84
CA ILE A 225 -0.30 -3.28 -7.09
C ILE A 225 0.84 -3.26 -6.07
N ASN A 226 0.54 -2.91 -4.82
CA ASN A 226 1.51 -3.01 -3.74
C ASN A 226 1.48 -4.42 -3.16
N PHE A 227 2.66 -4.95 -2.87
CA PHE A 227 2.82 -6.30 -2.36
C PHE A 227 4.02 -6.43 -1.43
N ARG A 228 4.00 -7.48 -0.62
CA ARG A 228 5.17 -7.96 0.11
C ARG A 228 5.74 -9.16 -0.62
N ARG A 229 7.07 -9.19 -0.76
CA ARG A 229 7.82 -10.40 -1.10
C ARG A 229 8.53 -10.88 0.16
N TYR A 230 8.22 -12.10 0.59
CA TYR A 230 8.85 -12.71 1.77
C TYR A 230 10.14 -13.44 1.40
N ASP A 231 10.95 -13.76 2.40
CA ASP A 231 12.04 -14.72 2.23
C ASP A 231 11.49 -16.07 1.74
N PRO A 232 12.16 -16.79 0.82
CA PRO A 232 11.71 -18.10 0.33
C PRO A 232 11.48 -19.16 1.41
N SER A 233 12.03 -19.00 2.62
CA SER A 233 11.77 -19.92 3.74
C SER A 233 10.40 -19.73 4.38
N VAL A 234 9.74 -18.59 4.17
CA VAL A 234 8.43 -18.27 4.75
C VAL A 234 7.35 -19.06 4.04
N SER A 235 6.56 -19.80 4.81
CA SER A 235 5.41 -20.53 4.31
C SER A 235 4.16 -19.66 4.32
N VAL A 236 3.53 -19.48 3.15
CA VAL A 236 2.34 -18.63 2.98
C VAL A 236 1.19 -19.49 2.45
N GLU A 237 0.03 -19.37 3.08
CA GLU A 237 -1.19 -20.02 2.61
C GLU A 237 -1.80 -19.24 1.43
N THR A 238 -1.90 -19.89 0.28
CA THR A 238 -2.46 -19.28 -0.93
C THR A 238 -3.96 -18.97 -0.80
N PHE A 239 -4.33 -17.79 -1.28
CA PHE A 239 -5.71 -17.32 -1.39
C PHE A 239 -6.61 -18.30 -2.14
N SER A 240 -7.77 -18.64 -1.56
CA SER A 240 -8.77 -19.50 -2.19
C SER A 240 -10.17 -19.21 -1.64
N GLU A 241 -11.19 -19.78 -2.27
CA GLU A 241 -12.57 -19.69 -1.78
C GLU A 241 -12.71 -20.28 -0.37
N GLU A 242 -12.03 -21.39 -0.09
CA GLU A 242 -12.06 -22.01 1.24
C GLU A 242 -11.38 -21.15 2.30
N VAL A 243 -10.27 -20.47 1.97
CA VAL A 243 -9.62 -19.50 2.87
C VAL A 243 -10.56 -18.34 3.16
N LEU A 244 -11.23 -17.79 2.13
CA LEU A 244 -12.20 -16.71 2.31
C LEU A 244 -13.39 -17.13 3.18
N GLU A 245 -13.94 -18.33 2.99
CA GLU A 245 -15.06 -18.82 3.81
C GLU A 245 -14.62 -19.04 5.26
N ARG A 246 -13.41 -19.58 5.47
CA ARG A 246 -12.85 -19.78 6.81
C ARG A 246 -12.60 -18.45 7.52
N ALA A 247 -12.04 -17.47 6.83
CA ALA A 247 -11.71 -16.15 7.40
C ALA A 247 -12.90 -15.17 7.42
N ARG A 248 -14.09 -15.58 6.97
CA ARG A 248 -15.28 -14.72 6.77
C ARG A 248 -15.59 -13.80 7.95
N ASP A 249 -15.69 -14.36 9.15
CA ASP A 249 -16.01 -13.59 10.35
C ASP A 249 -14.88 -12.63 10.73
N ARG A 250 -13.63 -13.05 10.53
CA ARG A 250 -12.46 -12.24 10.82
C ARG A 250 -12.35 -11.05 9.86
N ILE A 251 -12.62 -11.26 8.58
CA ILE A 251 -12.71 -10.20 7.56
C ILE A 251 -13.76 -9.17 7.97
N ALA A 252 -14.95 -9.61 8.40
CA ALA A 252 -16.02 -8.71 8.81
C ALA A 252 -15.70 -7.93 10.09
N GLU A 253 -15.04 -8.58 11.06
CA GLU A 253 -14.51 -7.93 12.26
C GLU A 253 -13.48 -6.85 11.92
N THR A 254 -12.53 -7.19 11.04
CA THR A 254 -11.47 -6.31 10.58
C THR A 254 -12.06 -5.06 9.92
N ASN A 255 -12.99 -5.24 8.98
CA ASN A 255 -13.68 -4.13 8.31
C ASN A 255 -14.39 -3.19 9.32
N ARG A 256 -15.14 -3.76 10.28
CA ARG A 256 -15.86 -2.96 11.28
C ARG A 256 -14.90 -2.20 12.21
N THR A 257 -13.77 -2.83 12.54
CA THR A 257 -12.72 -2.26 13.38
C THR A 257 -11.99 -1.13 12.68
N LEU A 258 -11.63 -1.30 11.41
CA LEU A 258 -11.03 -0.24 10.57
C LEU A 258 -11.93 0.99 10.47
N LEU A 259 -13.24 0.79 10.31
CA LEU A 259 -14.22 1.89 10.22
C LEU A 259 -14.48 2.57 11.57
N ASN A 260 -14.16 1.92 12.69
CA ASN A 260 -14.42 2.42 14.04
C ASN A 260 -13.24 2.07 14.96
N PRO A 261 -12.04 2.63 14.72
CA PRO A 261 -10.85 2.28 15.48
C PRO A 261 -11.04 2.64 16.94
N ARG A 262 -10.72 1.69 17.83
CA ARG A 262 -10.81 1.87 19.28
C ARG A 262 -9.54 1.43 19.95
N VAL A 263 -9.04 2.25 20.86
CA VAL A 263 -7.93 1.91 21.74
C VAL A 263 -8.43 1.16 22.97
N ARG A 264 -7.55 0.39 23.61
CA ARG A 264 -7.85 -0.20 24.92
C ARG A 264 -7.94 0.92 25.96
N MET A 265 -9.04 0.96 26.72
CA MET A 265 -9.30 1.98 27.75
C MET A 265 -8.59 1.70 29.09
N SER A 266 -7.47 0.97 29.06
CA SER A 266 -6.62 0.68 30.22
C SER A 266 -5.55 1.76 30.42
N GLY A 267 -4.77 1.64 31.49
CA GLY A 267 -3.62 2.51 31.74
C GLY A 267 -3.96 3.81 32.45
N ARG A 268 -2.92 4.62 32.69
CA ARG A 268 -3.03 5.90 33.39
C ARG A 268 -3.38 7.00 32.39
N LEU A 269 -4.45 7.75 32.66
CA LEU A 269 -4.74 8.99 31.95
C LEU A 269 -3.97 10.13 32.63
N VAL A 270 -3.22 10.90 31.84
CA VAL A 270 -2.61 12.16 32.24
C VAL A 270 -3.13 13.26 31.32
N SER A 271 -3.31 14.47 31.84
CA SER A 271 -3.75 15.61 31.04
C SER A 271 -3.22 16.92 31.59
N ALA A 272 -3.14 17.91 30.71
CA ALA A 272 -2.81 19.27 31.03
C ALA A 272 -3.62 20.19 30.12
N ASN A 273 -4.01 21.36 30.62
CA ASN A 273 -4.66 22.39 29.82
C ASN A 273 -4.12 23.76 30.19
N ARG A 274 -4.13 24.68 29.23
CA ARG A 274 -3.64 26.05 29.40
C ARG A 274 -4.23 26.97 28.34
N ILE A 275 -4.38 28.24 28.69
CA ILE A 275 -4.54 29.32 27.72
C ILE A 275 -3.13 29.76 27.32
N LEU A 276 -2.77 29.58 26.05
CA LEU A 276 -1.44 29.81 25.51
C LEU A 276 -1.40 31.15 24.79
N ALA A 277 -0.77 32.14 25.40
CA ALA A 277 -0.41 33.39 24.72
C ALA A 277 0.68 33.15 23.66
N PRO A 278 0.92 34.09 22.73
CA PRO A 278 2.04 34.04 21.79
C PRO A 278 3.36 33.61 22.44
N GLY A 279 3.99 32.56 21.89
CA GLY A 279 5.26 32.02 22.36
C GLY A 279 5.19 31.09 23.59
N GLU A 280 4.06 31.00 24.28
CA GLU A 280 3.91 30.11 25.44
C GLU A 280 3.80 28.64 25.05
N SER A 281 4.05 27.76 26.02
CA SER A 281 3.96 26.30 25.85
C SER A 281 3.14 25.64 26.96
N LEU A 282 2.41 24.60 26.56
CA LEU A 282 1.77 23.62 27.42
C LEU A 282 2.63 22.37 27.42
N VAL A 283 3.07 21.93 28.59
CA VAL A 283 3.92 20.76 28.76
C VAL A 283 3.10 19.67 29.47
N LEU A 284 3.12 18.46 28.92
CA LEU A 284 2.54 17.27 29.52
C LEU A 284 3.63 16.20 29.67
N SER A 285 4.24 16.14 30.84
CA SER A 285 5.20 15.09 31.18
C SER A 285 4.47 13.75 31.39
N LEU A 286 5.00 12.68 30.80
CA LEU A 286 4.41 11.34 30.87
C LEU A 286 4.96 10.58 32.09
N PRO A 287 4.23 9.58 32.61
CA PRO A 287 4.70 8.78 33.74
C PRO A 287 6.02 8.03 33.40
N GLU A 288 7.02 8.12 34.27
CA GLU A 288 8.30 7.42 34.09
C GLU A 288 8.17 5.89 34.01
N GLY A 289 9.10 5.28 33.29
CA GLY A 289 9.30 3.83 33.13
C GLY A 289 8.94 3.33 31.74
N THR A 290 9.07 2.02 31.56
CA THR A 290 8.84 1.34 30.28
C THR A 290 7.35 1.33 29.91
N LYS A 291 6.94 2.21 28.99
CA LYS A 291 5.53 2.51 28.71
C LYS A 291 5.30 2.86 27.25
N ALA A 292 4.04 2.98 26.88
CA ALA A 292 3.64 3.57 25.61
C ALA A 292 2.42 4.48 25.80
N VAL A 293 2.39 5.60 25.08
CA VAL A 293 1.15 6.35 24.85
C VAL A 293 0.34 5.55 23.84
N THR A 294 -0.87 5.12 24.21
CA THR A 294 -1.76 4.37 23.30
C THR A 294 -2.87 5.24 22.72
N GLU A 295 -3.08 6.42 23.29
CA GLU A 295 -4.06 7.42 22.84
C GLU A 295 -3.56 8.80 23.25
N ALA A 296 -3.52 9.74 22.32
CA ALA A 296 -3.29 11.16 22.60
C ALA A 296 -4.48 11.96 22.07
N LYS A 297 -5.05 12.85 22.89
CA LYS A 297 -6.12 13.75 22.47
C LYS A 297 -5.73 15.20 22.67
N PHE A 298 -6.05 16.01 21.68
CA PHE A 298 -5.86 17.44 21.68
C PHE A 298 -7.23 18.09 21.52
N SER A 299 -7.48 19.13 22.31
CA SER A 299 -8.67 19.96 22.20
C SER A 299 -8.24 21.42 22.16
N VAL A 300 -8.54 22.09 21.05
CA VAL A 300 -8.20 23.49 20.82
C VAL A 300 -9.49 24.30 20.72
N THR A 301 -9.60 25.33 21.55
CA THR A 301 -10.66 26.33 21.47
C THR A 301 -10.05 27.66 21.09
N CYS A 302 -10.54 28.22 19.99
CA CYS A 302 -10.14 29.52 19.47
C CYS A 302 -11.19 30.56 19.86
N ASP A 303 -10.75 31.71 20.39
CA ASP A 303 -11.61 32.89 20.58
C ASP A 303 -11.06 34.04 19.73
N GLY A 304 -11.84 34.50 18.76
CA GLY A 304 -11.43 35.54 17.80
C GLY A 304 -10.29 35.18 16.82
N THR A 305 -9.62 34.04 17.01
CA THR A 305 -8.54 33.54 16.14
C THR A 305 -9.13 32.65 15.04
N PRO A 306 -8.75 32.82 13.75
CA PRO A 306 -9.12 31.88 12.70
C PRO A 306 -8.63 30.47 13.04
N TYR A 307 -9.53 29.49 12.97
CA TYR A 307 -9.24 28.11 13.38
C TYR A 307 -8.05 27.50 12.62
N ALA A 308 -7.98 27.70 11.31
CA ALA A 308 -6.90 27.19 10.47
C ALA A 308 -5.53 27.72 10.93
N ASP A 309 -5.43 29.03 11.19
CA ASP A 309 -4.21 29.68 11.64
C ASP A 309 -3.81 29.17 13.03
N ALA A 310 -4.77 29.05 13.95
CA ALA A 310 -4.53 28.51 15.29
C ALA A 310 -3.94 27.09 15.25
N MET A 311 -4.49 26.21 14.42
CA MET A 311 -4.01 24.82 14.32
C MET A 311 -2.64 24.73 13.63
N ASN A 312 -2.34 25.61 12.68
CA ASN A 312 -1.05 25.70 12.00
C ASN A 312 0.07 26.29 12.90
N ASP A 313 -0.30 27.25 13.76
CA ASP A 313 0.63 27.91 14.66
C ASP A 313 0.92 27.11 15.94
N LEU A 314 0.07 26.14 16.28
CA LEU A 314 0.29 25.21 17.39
C LEU A 314 1.28 24.11 16.99
N LEU A 315 2.54 24.26 17.34
CA LEU A 315 3.57 23.24 17.13
C LEU A 315 3.49 22.18 18.22
N LEU A 316 3.24 20.93 17.83
CA LEU A 316 3.40 19.76 18.67
C LEU A 316 4.82 19.24 18.53
N THR A 317 5.50 19.08 19.67
CA THR A 317 6.71 18.26 19.77
C THR A 317 6.49 17.14 20.78
N ALA A 318 7.07 15.97 20.52
CA ALA A 318 7.16 14.89 21.48
C ALA A 318 8.61 14.44 21.61
N SER A 319 9.04 14.26 22.85
CA SER A 319 10.35 13.70 23.17
C SER A 319 10.20 12.40 23.93
N PHE A 320 10.96 11.38 23.53
CA PHE A 320 11.02 10.08 24.18
C PHE A 320 12.48 9.73 24.46
N ASP A 321 12.77 9.30 25.69
CA ASP A 321 14.11 8.90 26.13
C ASP A 321 15.22 9.92 25.79
N GLY A 322 14.89 11.21 25.92
CA GLY A 322 15.80 12.33 25.67
C GLY A 322 15.94 12.75 24.21
N THR A 323 15.17 12.16 23.28
CA THR A 323 15.22 12.50 21.85
C THR A 323 13.86 13.02 21.38
N GLN A 324 13.83 14.16 20.70
CA GLN A 324 12.64 14.65 20.02
C GLN A 324 12.38 13.79 18.78
N THR A 325 11.28 13.04 18.75
CA THR A 325 10.92 12.18 17.62
C THR A 325 9.73 12.72 16.82
N VAL A 326 8.95 13.63 17.41
CA VAL A 326 7.81 14.28 16.76
C VAL A 326 8.03 15.78 16.72
N SER A 327 7.82 16.39 15.56
CA SER A 327 7.81 17.83 15.32
C SER A 327 6.90 18.15 14.13
N ALA A 328 5.70 18.65 14.44
CA ALA A 328 4.73 19.05 13.41
C ALA A 328 3.68 20.01 13.99
N PRO A 329 3.19 20.99 13.21
CA PRO A 329 1.96 21.70 13.53
C PRO A 329 0.81 20.73 13.83
N LEU A 330 -0.10 21.10 14.72
CA LEU A 330 -1.23 20.24 15.05
C LEU A 330 -2.15 20.03 13.86
N ALA A 331 -2.24 21.01 12.95
CA ALA A 331 -2.90 20.87 11.65
C ALA A 331 -2.31 19.70 10.84
N ASP A 332 -0.99 19.62 10.74
CA ASP A 332 -0.28 18.61 9.97
C ASP A 332 -0.30 17.23 10.68
N PHE A 333 -0.02 17.21 11.99
CA PHE A 333 -0.07 15.99 12.81
C PHE A 333 -1.45 15.32 12.84
N SER A 334 -2.52 16.10 12.67
CA SER A 334 -3.90 15.59 12.63
C SER A 334 -4.21 14.71 11.41
N GLY A 335 -3.31 14.69 10.41
CA GLY A 335 -3.51 14.00 9.13
C GLY A 335 -4.24 14.87 8.10
N ALA A 336 -4.62 16.10 8.45
CA ALA A 336 -5.44 16.96 7.60
C ALA A 336 -4.62 17.97 6.77
N GLY A 337 -3.41 18.33 7.23
CA GLY A 337 -2.61 19.39 6.65
C GLY A 337 -3.16 20.80 6.94
N PRO A 338 -2.69 21.84 6.22
CA PRO A 338 -3.14 23.22 6.37
C PRO A 338 -4.66 23.36 6.30
N GLY A 339 -5.25 24.07 7.26
CA GLY A 339 -6.70 24.18 7.42
C GLY A 339 -7.28 23.24 8.49
N ALA A 340 -6.57 22.17 8.85
CA ALA A 340 -6.94 21.24 9.92
C ALA A 340 -8.38 20.70 9.80
N GLU A 341 -8.75 20.31 8.58
CA GLU A 341 -10.06 19.74 8.23
C GLU A 341 -10.33 18.38 8.89
N ALA A 342 -11.55 17.87 8.76
CA ALA A 342 -11.91 16.60 9.36
C ALA A 342 -11.17 15.41 8.72
N VAL A 343 -10.71 14.48 9.56
CA VAL A 343 -10.00 13.25 9.17
C VAL A 343 -10.63 12.06 9.86
N LYS A 344 -10.75 10.94 9.16
CA LYS A 344 -11.21 9.65 9.69
C LYS A 344 -10.35 8.54 9.11
N SER A 345 -9.34 8.15 9.86
CA SER A 345 -8.35 7.15 9.45
C SER A 345 -8.11 6.15 10.58
N TRP A 346 -7.32 5.10 10.33
CA TRP A 346 -6.98 4.09 11.33
C TRP A 346 -6.26 4.69 12.55
N PHE A 347 -5.23 5.51 12.32
CA PHE A 347 -4.45 6.12 13.40
C PHE A 347 -5.00 7.47 13.90
N LEU A 348 -5.73 8.23 13.06
CA LEU A 348 -6.09 9.61 13.35
C LEU A 348 -7.58 9.89 13.15
N THR A 349 -8.17 10.66 14.06
CA THR A 349 -9.48 11.27 13.88
C THR A 349 -9.42 12.73 14.25
N ALA A 350 -9.82 13.61 13.33
CA ALA A 350 -9.96 15.03 13.56
C ALA A 350 -11.39 15.47 13.21
N ASP A 351 -11.97 16.36 14.01
CA ASP A 351 -13.35 16.83 13.83
C ASP A 351 -13.48 18.10 12.96
N GLY A 352 -12.34 18.69 12.55
CA GLY A 352 -12.29 19.97 11.84
C GLY A 352 -12.62 21.18 12.71
N LYS A 353 -12.66 21.01 14.04
CA LYS A 353 -13.17 21.99 15.02
C LYS A 353 -12.30 22.04 16.30
N GLY A 354 -11.07 21.54 16.21
CA GLY A 354 -10.08 21.59 17.29
C GLY A 354 -9.93 20.30 18.08
N GLY A 355 -10.77 19.29 17.83
CA GLY A 355 -10.62 17.95 18.39
C GLY A 355 -9.75 17.06 17.50
N VAL A 356 -8.63 16.58 18.04
CA VAL A 356 -7.74 15.60 17.38
C VAL A 356 -7.52 14.41 18.31
N GLU A 357 -7.76 13.19 17.83
CA GLU A 357 -7.48 11.93 18.50
C GLU A 357 -6.46 11.13 17.69
N SER A 358 -5.32 10.87 18.30
CA SER A 358 -4.23 10.05 17.77
C SER A 358 -4.15 8.71 18.50
N ARG A 359 -4.02 7.65 17.70
CA ARG A 359 -3.86 6.24 18.11
C ARG A 359 -2.52 5.68 17.67
N TRP A 360 -1.64 6.54 17.15
CA TRP A 360 -0.22 6.23 17.04
C TRP A 360 0.27 5.82 18.42
N THR A 361 0.69 4.58 18.55
CA THR A 361 1.26 4.09 19.81
C THR A 361 2.67 4.64 19.90
N MET A 362 3.04 5.25 21.02
CA MET A 362 4.35 5.91 21.15
C MET A 362 5.11 5.30 22.33
N PRO A 363 5.88 4.22 22.09
CA PRO A 363 6.69 3.57 23.13
C PRO A 363 7.85 4.43 23.61
N TYR A 364 8.20 4.27 24.88
CA TYR A 364 9.42 4.80 25.49
C TYR A 364 9.89 3.90 26.65
N ARG A 365 11.18 3.98 26.98
CA ARG A 365 11.82 3.10 27.99
C ARG A 365 11.89 3.73 29.37
N ARG A 366 12.09 5.05 29.46
CA ARG A 366 12.37 5.77 30.70
C ARG A 366 11.46 6.97 30.87
N GLU A 367 11.41 7.85 29.90
CA GLU A 367 10.71 9.12 30.00
C GLU A 367 10.12 9.55 28.66
N GLY A 368 9.04 10.32 28.73
CA GLY A 368 8.45 10.94 27.56
C GLY A 368 7.68 12.20 27.92
N GLU A 369 7.51 13.08 26.94
CA GLU A 369 6.86 14.37 27.12
C GLU A 369 6.20 14.83 25.82
N PHE A 370 5.04 15.48 25.95
CA PHE A 370 4.46 16.31 24.89
C PHE A 370 4.59 17.78 25.23
N VAL A 371 5.00 18.59 24.26
CA VAL A 371 5.01 20.05 24.34
C VAL A 371 4.20 20.61 23.19
N LEU A 372 3.17 21.38 23.52
CA LEU A 372 2.37 22.13 22.57
C LEU A 372 2.70 23.61 22.71
N ARG A 373 3.34 24.19 21.69
CA ARG A 373 3.80 25.57 21.69
C ARG A 373 2.97 26.42 20.73
N ASN A 374 2.48 27.56 21.22
CA ASN A 374 1.85 28.55 20.35
C ASN A 374 2.94 29.40 19.66
N ARG A 375 3.11 29.21 18.35
CA ARG A 375 4.05 29.99 17.52
C ARG A 375 3.44 31.26 16.94
N SER A 376 2.14 31.49 17.15
CA SER A 376 1.47 32.69 16.66
C SER A 376 2.13 33.93 17.23
N ALA A 377 2.18 35.01 16.44
CA ALA A 377 2.66 36.31 16.89
C ALA A 377 1.59 37.11 17.64
N GLU A 378 0.31 36.82 17.39
CA GLU A 378 -0.80 37.69 17.80
C GLU A 378 -1.88 36.95 18.59
N HIS A 379 -2.05 35.66 18.34
CA HIS A 379 -3.22 34.93 18.79
C HIS A 379 -3.00 34.17 20.10
N THR A 380 -4.04 34.13 20.91
CA THR A 380 -4.11 33.33 22.13
C THR A 380 -5.09 32.20 21.92
N VAL A 381 -4.72 30.98 22.29
CA VAL A 381 -5.55 29.78 22.11
C VAL A 381 -5.67 29.00 23.40
N LYS A 382 -6.83 28.44 23.68
CA LYS A 382 -7.00 27.50 24.79
C LYS A 382 -6.75 26.09 24.27
N ALA A 383 -5.80 25.39 24.87
CA ALA A 383 -5.46 24.03 24.50
C ALA A 383 -5.53 23.08 25.70
N GLU A 384 -5.98 21.86 25.43
CA GLU A 384 -5.88 20.72 26.33
C GLU A 384 -5.21 19.57 25.60
N VAL A 385 -4.29 18.90 26.29
CA VAL A 385 -3.64 17.67 25.85
C VAL A 385 -3.89 16.60 26.89
N SER A 386 -4.30 15.41 26.44
CA SER A 386 -4.38 14.23 27.29
C SER A 386 -3.72 13.03 26.63
N ALA A 387 -3.11 12.17 27.45
CA ALA A 387 -2.45 10.96 26.99
C ALA A 387 -2.85 9.78 27.88
N ARG A 388 -3.25 8.67 27.24
CA ARG A 388 -3.45 7.38 27.90
C ARG A 388 -2.16 6.58 27.80
N VAL A 389 -1.61 6.22 28.95
CA VAL A 389 -0.30 5.59 29.04
C VAL A 389 -0.41 4.20 29.65
N ASN A 390 0.07 3.19 28.91
CA ASN A 390 0.09 1.79 29.31
C ASN A 390 1.52 1.28 29.48
N THR A 391 1.69 0.14 30.15
CA THR A 391 2.95 -0.62 30.12
C THR A 391 3.20 -1.12 28.69
N TYR A 392 4.46 -1.18 28.29
CA TYR A 392 4.86 -1.66 26.97
C TYR A 392 5.99 -2.68 27.10
N GLU A 393 5.87 -3.79 26.37
CA GLU A 393 6.86 -4.86 26.35
C GLU A 393 7.79 -4.67 25.16
N TRP A 394 9.02 -4.23 25.48
CA TRP A 394 10.07 -4.07 24.49
C TRP A 394 10.68 -5.43 24.14
N ASP A 395 10.85 -5.67 22.86
CA ASP A 395 11.72 -6.70 22.30
C ASP A 395 12.77 -6.07 21.38
N ASP A 396 13.43 -6.89 20.58
CA ASP A 396 14.41 -6.48 19.58
C ASP A 396 13.79 -5.94 18.28
N ARG A 397 12.46 -6.03 18.13
CA ARG A 397 11.70 -5.47 17.00
C ARG A 397 11.07 -4.12 17.34
N SER A 398 10.84 -3.82 18.60
CA SER A 398 10.21 -2.56 19.05
C SER A 398 10.94 -1.31 18.54
N LEU A 399 10.15 -0.35 18.04
CA LEU A 399 10.59 0.91 17.46
C LEU A 399 9.91 2.09 18.17
N TYR A 400 10.48 3.28 18.00
CA TYR A 400 9.91 4.55 18.45
C TYR A 400 9.00 5.13 17.37
N PHE A 401 7.97 5.88 17.77
CA PHE A 401 7.14 6.62 16.84
C PHE A 401 7.78 7.97 16.49
N HIS A 402 7.78 8.31 15.21
CA HIS A 402 8.29 9.57 14.68
C HIS A 402 7.29 10.23 13.74
N ALA A 403 7.30 11.56 13.75
CA ALA A 403 6.57 12.36 12.77
C ALA A 403 7.32 13.67 12.51
N ALA A 404 7.47 14.02 11.23
CA ALA A 404 8.21 15.20 10.83
C ALA A 404 7.49 15.93 9.71
N ARG A 405 7.49 17.27 9.76
CA ARG A 405 6.90 18.16 8.75
C ARG A 405 7.96 18.94 7.96
N LYS A 406 7.75 19.07 6.64
CA LYS A 406 8.57 19.85 5.70
C LYS A 406 7.66 20.78 4.89
N GLU A 407 8.19 21.94 4.57
CA GLU A 407 7.52 22.95 3.76
C GLU A 407 8.46 23.39 2.62
N SER A 408 7.92 23.50 1.41
CA SER A 408 8.62 23.98 0.23
C SER A 408 7.79 25.06 -0.45
N ARG A 409 8.40 26.23 -0.66
CA ARG A 409 7.74 27.39 -1.28
C ARG A 409 8.12 27.50 -2.75
N ASP A 410 7.20 27.97 -3.57
CA ASP A 410 7.39 28.27 -4.98
C ASP A 410 7.92 27.08 -5.82
N VAL A 411 7.45 25.88 -5.48
CA VAL A 411 7.74 24.62 -6.20
C VAL A 411 7.20 24.73 -7.61
N ARG A 412 8.00 24.35 -8.61
CA ARG A 412 7.62 24.42 -10.02
C ARG A 412 6.77 23.21 -10.40
N ILE A 413 5.62 23.44 -11.03
CA ILE A 413 4.82 22.39 -11.66
C ILE A 413 5.15 22.39 -13.15
N ILE A 414 5.50 21.23 -13.69
CA ILE A 414 5.78 20.99 -15.10
C ILE A 414 4.50 20.53 -15.78
N LEU A 415 4.31 20.91 -17.05
CA LEU A 415 3.22 20.34 -17.83
C LEU A 415 3.56 18.86 -18.10
N TRP A 416 2.65 17.93 -17.82
CA TRP A 416 2.88 16.47 -17.91
C TRP A 416 3.49 15.95 -19.23
N ASN A 417 3.27 16.66 -20.34
CA ASN A 417 3.84 16.29 -21.65
C ASN A 417 5.16 17.01 -22.00
N ASP A 418 5.70 17.80 -21.06
CA ASP A 418 7.00 18.48 -21.12
C ASP A 418 8.02 17.79 -20.18
N TYR A 419 7.98 16.46 -20.14
CA TYR A 419 8.85 15.62 -19.31
C TYR A 419 10.36 15.86 -19.51
N ALA A 420 10.75 16.48 -20.63
CA ALA A 420 12.13 16.93 -20.85
C ALA A 420 12.61 17.98 -19.83
N ASN A 421 11.68 18.66 -19.17
CA ASN A 421 11.93 19.62 -18.08
C ASN A 421 11.49 19.10 -16.71
N GLY A 422 11.06 17.83 -16.64
CA GLY A 422 10.65 17.11 -15.45
C GLY A 422 11.76 17.05 -14.40
N TYR A 423 11.36 16.93 -13.14
CA TYR A 423 12.27 16.77 -12.02
C TYR A 423 11.58 16.11 -10.83
N ASP A 424 12.37 15.34 -10.09
CA ASP A 424 11.97 14.74 -8.81
C ASP A 424 12.07 15.79 -7.70
N TRP A 425 10.94 16.15 -7.09
CA TRP A 425 10.94 16.88 -5.83
C TRP A 425 11.08 15.91 -4.66
N ASN A 426 12.04 16.17 -3.78
CA ASN A 426 12.26 15.30 -2.65
C ASN A 426 11.11 15.44 -1.64
N PHE A 427 10.27 14.41 -1.55
CA PHE A 427 9.19 14.35 -0.56
C PHE A 427 9.79 14.12 0.83
N ALA A 428 10.51 13.01 1.00
CA ALA A 428 11.19 12.69 2.25
C ALA A 428 12.45 11.85 2.03
N THR A 429 13.43 12.03 2.90
CA THR A 429 14.54 11.08 3.06
C THR A 429 14.65 10.73 4.53
N ILE A 430 14.42 9.46 4.88
CA ILE A 430 14.51 8.97 6.27
C ILE A 430 15.78 8.13 6.39
N GLU A 431 16.62 8.43 7.38
CA GLU A 431 17.89 7.73 7.58
C GLU A 431 18.31 7.65 9.06
N GLY A 432 19.38 6.90 9.33
CA GLY A 432 20.02 6.81 10.66
C GLY A 432 19.78 5.50 11.39
N GLY A 433 18.96 4.61 10.87
CA GLY A 433 18.64 3.32 11.48
C GLY A 433 17.53 2.61 10.72
N ARG A 434 17.04 1.50 11.26
CA ARG A 434 15.91 0.78 10.65
C ARG A 434 14.59 1.44 11.02
N GLY A 435 13.59 1.25 10.17
CA GLY A 435 12.24 1.71 10.43
C GLY A 435 11.24 1.19 9.42
N VAL A 436 10.01 1.65 9.56
CA VAL A 436 8.88 1.33 8.68
C VAL A 436 8.09 2.62 8.43
N LEU A 437 8.03 3.07 7.18
CA LEU A 437 7.15 4.17 6.79
C LEU A 437 5.69 3.70 6.91
N ARG A 438 4.88 4.42 7.70
CA ARG A 438 3.48 4.06 8.01
C ARG A 438 2.44 5.05 7.54
N GLY A 439 2.85 6.23 7.06
CA GLY A 439 1.91 7.14 6.43
C GLY A 439 2.53 8.48 6.12
N ASP A 440 1.74 9.28 5.42
CA ASP A 440 2.14 10.59 4.95
C ASP A 440 0.92 11.48 4.69
N VAL A 441 1.18 12.78 4.68
CA VAL A 441 0.25 13.85 4.29
C VAL A 441 0.96 14.68 3.23
N PHE A 442 0.28 14.94 2.13
CA PHE A 442 0.70 15.83 1.06
C PHE A 442 -0.32 16.94 0.91
N SER A 443 0.12 18.18 1.02
CA SER A 443 -0.74 19.36 0.87
C SER A 443 -0.12 20.31 -0.12
N ILE A 444 -0.87 20.65 -1.16
CA ILE A 444 -0.43 21.53 -2.24
C ILE A 444 -1.35 22.74 -2.34
N ASP A 445 -0.82 23.93 -2.11
CA ASP A 445 -1.45 25.22 -2.40
C ASP A 445 -1.15 25.59 -3.86
N ASN A 446 -2.01 25.12 -4.74
CA ASN A 446 -1.82 25.22 -6.18
C ASN A 446 -2.24 26.61 -6.69
N ARG A 447 -1.35 27.27 -7.43
CA ARG A 447 -1.61 28.62 -7.99
C ARG A 447 -2.10 28.58 -9.44
N THR A 448 -2.30 27.40 -10.03
CA THR A 448 -2.94 27.23 -11.34
C THR A 448 -4.44 27.00 -11.19
N ASN A 449 -5.15 26.82 -12.31
CA ASN A 449 -6.58 26.49 -12.34
C ASN A 449 -6.82 25.13 -13.01
N ASN A 450 -5.89 24.20 -12.79
CA ASN A 450 -5.96 22.85 -13.32
C ASN A 450 -5.25 21.84 -12.39
N TRP A 451 -5.42 20.56 -12.66
CA TRP A 451 -4.88 19.44 -11.87
C TRP A 451 -3.35 19.50 -11.75
N PRO A 452 -2.77 19.51 -10.53
CA PRO A 452 -1.33 19.66 -10.32
C PRO A 452 -0.60 18.36 -9.94
N GLY A 453 -1.25 17.19 -10.08
CA GLY A 453 -0.76 15.95 -9.47
C GLY A 453 -0.61 14.78 -10.43
N GLU A 454 -0.24 15.02 -11.68
CA GLU A 454 0.05 13.95 -12.66
C GLU A 454 1.36 13.21 -12.34
N GLY A 455 2.23 13.77 -11.50
CA GLY A 455 3.57 13.23 -11.29
C GLY A 455 3.62 11.97 -10.42
N ASP A 456 4.54 11.07 -10.78
CA ASP A 456 4.70 9.77 -10.15
C ASP A 456 5.52 9.84 -8.85
N GLU A 457 5.09 9.10 -7.84
CA GLU A 457 5.94 8.77 -6.70
C GLU A 457 7.04 7.79 -7.09
N LYS A 458 8.23 7.99 -6.50
CA LYS A 458 9.36 7.07 -6.61
C LYS A 458 9.98 6.85 -5.24
N ILE A 459 10.01 5.60 -4.78
CA ILE A 459 10.54 5.23 -3.46
C ILE A 459 11.65 4.21 -3.61
N TRP A 460 12.82 4.56 -3.06
CA TRP A 460 13.98 3.69 -2.92
C TRP A 460 14.17 3.30 -1.47
N VAL A 461 14.45 2.02 -1.26
CA VAL A 461 14.80 1.46 0.04
C VAL A 461 16.27 1.06 0.05
N ASP A 462 16.97 1.49 1.10
CA ASP A 462 18.38 1.22 1.38
C ASP A 462 19.31 1.56 0.21
N ASP A 463 19.81 0.55 -0.51
CA ASP A 463 20.79 0.69 -1.59
C ASP A 463 20.22 0.26 -2.95
N GLU A 464 18.90 0.36 -3.15
CA GLU A 464 18.24 0.08 -4.42
C GLU A 464 18.75 1.00 -5.56
N ASP A 465 19.11 0.41 -6.70
CA ASP A 465 19.51 1.16 -7.91
C ASP A 465 18.30 1.68 -8.71
N PHE A 466 17.12 1.07 -8.52
CA PHE A 466 15.86 1.42 -9.17
C PHE A 466 14.75 1.41 -8.12
N PRO A 467 13.84 2.39 -8.11
CA PRO A 467 12.84 2.49 -7.04
C PRO A 467 11.93 1.27 -7.03
N SER A 468 11.77 0.66 -5.86
CA SER A 468 10.85 -0.48 -5.67
C SER A 468 9.38 -0.06 -5.67
N HIS A 469 9.10 1.24 -5.57
CA HIS A 469 7.78 1.83 -5.81
C HIS A 469 7.95 2.91 -6.87
N PHE A 470 7.23 2.77 -7.97
CA PHE A 470 7.24 3.74 -9.05
C PHE A 470 5.79 3.80 -9.55
N GLY A 471 5.10 4.84 -9.13
CA GLY A 471 3.67 4.98 -9.36
C GLY A 471 3.31 5.59 -10.70
N THR A 472 2.19 6.30 -10.69
CA THR A 472 1.45 6.68 -11.91
C THR A 472 0.70 8.02 -11.78
N GLY A 473 0.86 8.71 -10.64
CA GLY A 473 0.17 9.95 -10.32
C GLY A 473 -0.09 10.13 -8.81
N VAL A 474 -0.26 11.37 -8.37
CA VAL A 474 -0.58 11.70 -6.96
C VAL A 474 -1.94 11.11 -6.59
N GLU A 475 -2.92 11.20 -7.49
CA GLU A 475 -4.25 10.66 -7.25
C GLU A 475 -4.25 9.14 -7.09
N ASP A 476 -3.40 8.50 -7.87
CA ASP A 476 -3.21 7.06 -7.89
C ASP A 476 -2.58 6.58 -6.58
N TYR A 477 -1.50 7.25 -6.15
CA TYR A 477 -0.83 6.99 -4.86
C TYR A 477 -1.79 7.07 -3.67
N TYR A 478 -2.64 8.10 -3.64
CA TYR A 478 -3.60 8.32 -2.56
C TYR A 478 -4.92 7.53 -2.73
N SER A 479 -5.05 6.70 -3.77
CA SER A 479 -6.24 5.89 -4.07
C SER A 479 -7.50 6.71 -4.33
N PHE A 480 -7.40 7.81 -5.06
CA PHE A 480 -8.57 8.54 -5.55
C PHE A 480 -8.55 8.70 -7.06
N CYS A 481 -9.74 8.73 -7.63
CA CYS A 481 -9.92 9.18 -8.99
C CYS A 481 -11.22 9.97 -8.96
N GLY A 482 -11.13 11.29 -8.81
CA GLY A 482 -12.32 12.12 -8.76
C GLY A 482 -12.14 13.43 -8.00
N TYR A 483 -12.80 14.45 -8.52
CA TYR A 483 -12.78 15.85 -8.09
C TYR A 483 -13.66 16.04 -6.85
N PHE A 484 -13.45 15.26 -5.78
CA PHE A 484 -14.26 15.31 -4.56
C PHE A 484 -13.55 14.78 -3.32
N ARG A 485 -13.84 15.42 -2.18
CA ARG A 485 -13.37 15.01 -0.86
C ARG A 485 -13.89 13.63 -0.45
N TYR A 486 -13.01 12.78 0.09
CA TYR A 486 -13.34 11.48 0.68
C TYR A 486 -12.39 11.16 1.85
N LEU A 487 -12.79 10.26 2.76
CA LEU A 487 -12.01 9.92 3.96
C LEU A 487 -12.14 8.44 4.30
N SER A 488 -11.11 7.62 4.07
CA SER A 488 -11.07 6.19 4.40
C SER A 488 -10.10 5.89 5.56
N PRO A 489 -10.17 4.68 6.17
CA PRO A 489 -9.16 4.22 7.11
C PRO A 489 -7.71 4.31 6.59
N PHE A 490 -7.49 4.20 5.28
CA PHE A 490 -6.16 4.10 4.65
C PHE A 490 -5.73 5.32 3.84
N GLY A 491 -6.64 6.25 3.54
CA GLY A 491 -6.32 7.43 2.73
C GLY A 491 -7.52 8.33 2.47
N GLY A 492 -7.27 9.56 2.04
CA GLY A 492 -8.33 10.54 1.84
C GLY A 492 -7.86 11.87 1.30
N GLU A 493 -8.82 12.69 0.85
CA GLU A 493 -8.65 14.09 0.49
C GLU A 493 -9.50 14.96 1.44
N PRO A 494 -8.96 15.32 2.63
CA PRO A 494 -9.68 16.12 3.63
C PRO A 494 -10.01 17.55 3.16
N ARG A 495 -9.21 18.13 2.26
CA ARG A 495 -9.37 19.50 1.77
C ARG A 495 -9.21 19.56 0.26
N LEU A 496 -10.18 20.24 -0.36
CA LEU A 496 -10.21 20.63 -1.76
C LEU A 496 -10.88 22.00 -1.80
N ASP A 497 -10.11 23.06 -2.05
CA ASP A 497 -10.61 24.45 -1.97
C ASP A 497 -11.49 24.83 -3.15
N SER A 498 -11.23 24.29 -4.34
CA SER A 498 -11.95 24.62 -5.57
C SER A 498 -12.07 23.41 -6.51
N GLY A 499 -13.07 23.44 -7.40
CA GLY A 499 -13.30 22.34 -8.35
C GLY A 499 -12.32 22.32 -9.54
N ASP A 500 -11.53 23.37 -9.71
CA ASP A 500 -10.43 23.49 -10.68
C ASP A 500 -9.05 23.35 -10.00
N PHE A 501 -9.03 22.86 -8.75
CA PHE A 501 -7.84 22.59 -7.95
C PHE A 501 -6.96 23.80 -7.60
N ASN A 502 -7.43 25.03 -7.82
CA ASN A 502 -6.80 26.22 -7.28
C ASN A 502 -6.89 26.27 -5.75
N GLY A 503 -5.82 26.69 -5.08
CA GLY A 503 -5.72 26.70 -3.63
C GLY A 503 -5.29 25.34 -3.07
N PHE A 504 -5.66 25.06 -1.81
CA PHE A 504 -5.22 23.85 -1.13
C PHE A 504 -5.96 22.59 -1.59
N ASN A 505 -5.16 21.57 -1.91
CA ASN A 505 -5.56 20.18 -2.06
C ASN A 505 -4.71 19.38 -1.07
N ASN A 506 -5.35 18.75 -0.09
CA ASN A 506 -4.66 18.00 0.96
C ASN A 506 -5.06 16.53 0.87
N HIS A 507 -4.06 15.66 0.91
CA HIS A 507 -4.20 14.22 0.82
C HIS A 507 -3.47 13.56 1.99
N TYR A 508 -3.96 12.41 2.44
CA TYR A 508 -3.23 11.54 3.37
C TYR A 508 -3.29 10.09 2.91
N ARG A 509 -2.25 9.33 3.27
CA ARG A 509 -2.17 7.87 3.15
C ARG A 509 -1.69 7.28 4.46
N GLN A 510 -2.33 6.21 4.89
CA GLN A 510 -1.90 5.36 5.99
C GLN A 510 -1.61 3.97 5.45
N ARG A 511 -0.38 3.54 5.67
CA ARG A 511 0.14 2.27 5.19
C ARG A 511 -0.07 1.21 6.26
N SER A 512 -0.93 0.26 5.95
CA SER A 512 -1.26 -0.85 6.84
C SER A 512 -0.32 -2.02 6.52
N LEU A 513 -0.81 -3.02 5.77
CA LEU A 513 0.04 -4.11 5.34
C LEU A 513 1.11 -3.68 4.32
N ASP A 514 0.93 -2.55 3.65
CA ASP A 514 1.88 -1.95 2.71
C ASP A 514 2.85 -0.93 3.36
N GLY A 515 3.15 -1.12 4.65
CA GLY A 515 4.24 -0.39 5.32
C GLY A 515 5.58 -0.71 4.66
N ILE A 516 6.44 0.29 4.48
CA ILE A 516 7.72 0.14 3.77
C ILE A 516 8.85 0.03 4.80
N PRO A 517 9.33 -1.19 5.12
CA PRO A 517 10.49 -1.36 5.98
C PRO A 517 11.77 -0.91 5.27
N PHE A 518 12.69 -0.31 6.03
CA PHE A 518 14.04 0.05 5.59
C PHE A 518 15.03 -0.24 6.72
N ASN A 519 16.27 -0.61 6.39
CA ASN A 519 17.29 -0.92 7.40
C ASN A 519 18.22 0.26 7.70
N ARG A 520 18.39 1.14 6.73
CA ARG A 520 19.31 2.28 6.78
C ARG A 520 18.69 3.55 6.24
N LYS A 521 18.01 3.46 5.08
CA LYS A 521 17.56 4.63 4.35
C LYS A 521 16.27 4.35 3.58
N LEU A 522 15.38 5.33 3.53
CA LEU A 522 14.27 5.39 2.60
C LEU A 522 14.31 6.77 1.92
N LYS A 523 14.26 6.79 0.59
CA LYS A 523 14.16 8.02 -0.19
C LYS A 523 12.85 7.99 -0.95
N PHE A 524 12.00 8.98 -0.73
CA PHE A 524 10.73 9.17 -1.40
C PHE A 524 10.80 10.50 -2.14
N ASP A 525 10.75 10.43 -3.47
CA ASP A 525 10.59 11.57 -4.35
C ASP A 525 9.22 11.54 -5.03
N LEU A 526 8.74 12.71 -5.44
CA LEU A 526 7.51 12.90 -6.18
C LEU A 526 7.81 13.82 -7.37
N GLU A 527 7.42 13.42 -8.56
CA GLU A 527 7.49 14.31 -9.71
C GLU A 527 6.50 15.45 -9.57
N MET A 528 6.92 16.65 -9.96
CA MET A 528 6.05 17.82 -9.88
C MET A 528 5.44 18.13 -11.25
N GLU A 529 4.49 17.32 -11.66
CA GLU A 529 3.81 17.41 -12.96
C GLU A 529 2.30 17.62 -12.84
N GLY A 530 1.72 18.31 -13.82
CA GLY A 530 0.28 18.58 -13.85
C GLY A 530 -0.23 18.97 -15.23
N HIS A 531 -1.54 19.21 -15.32
CA HIS A 531 -2.23 19.63 -16.53
C HIS A 531 -2.00 21.09 -16.92
N GLU A 532 -1.32 21.86 -16.08
CA GLU A 532 -0.91 23.23 -16.36
C GLU A 532 0.43 23.51 -15.67
N ALA A 533 1.39 24.07 -16.42
CA ALA A 533 2.67 24.49 -15.84
C ALA A 533 2.45 25.68 -14.90
N GLY A 534 3.09 25.66 -13.73
CA GLY A 534 2.79 26.65 -12.70
C GLY A 534 3.70 26.60 -11.48
N ARG A 535 3.16 27.10 -10.37
CA ARG A 535 3.83 27.18 -9.07
C ARG A 535 2.89 26.76 -7.96
N ALA A 536 3.43 26.15 -6.93
CA ALA A 536 2.69 25.83 -5.71
C ALA A 536 3.57 25.99 -4.47
N ASP A 537 2.92 26.14 -3.32
CA ASP A 537 3.56 25.88 -2.02
C ASP A 537 3.12 24.50 -1.56
N ILE A 538 4.06 23.71 -1.05
CA ILE A 538 3.84 22.32 -0.63
C ILE A 538 4.19 22.17 0.83
N VAL A 539 3.31 21.51 1.58
CA VAL A 539 3.56 21.04 2.94
C VAL A 539 3.41 19.53 2.93
N ASN A 540 4.40 18.82 3.47
CA ASN A 540 4.32 17.39 3.61
C ASN A 540 4.73 16.93 5.00
N THR A 541 4.09 15.87 5.48
CA THR A 541 4.39 15.26 6.78
C THR A 541 4.52 13.76 6.60
N VAL A 542 5.53 13.16 7.22
CA VAL A 542 5.72 11.70 7.22
C VAL A 542 5.61 11.13 8.63
N PHE A 543 5.03 9.94 8.72
CA PHE A 543 4.84 9.18 9.96
C PHE A 543 5.52 7.83 9.81
N TRP A 544 6.44 7.51 10.72
CA TRP A 544 7.16 6.24 10.69
C TRP A 544 7.41 5.72 12.10
N TYR A 545 7.63 4.42 12.19
CA TYR A 545 8.27 3.84 13.36
C TYR A 545 9.73 3.56 13.02
N GLY A 546 10.67 3.92 13.88
CA GLY A 546 12.09 3.71 13.62
C GLY A 546 12.90 3.54 14.89
N ASP A 547 14.16 3.14 14.74
CA ASP A 547 15.11 3.26 15.84
C ASP A 547 15.17 4.74 16.29
N LEU A 548 15.49 4.98 17.57
CA LEU A 548 15.41 6.30 18.20
C LEU A 548 16.16 7.41 17.43
N GLN A 549 17.26 7.05 16.77
CA GLN A 549 18.12 7.97 16.03
C GLN A 549 17.68 8.22 14.58
N THR A 550 16.64 7.53 14.11
CA THR A 550 16.10 7.77 12.76
C THR A 550 15.55 9.19 12.66
N ARG A 551 15.75 9.82 11.50
CA ARG A 551 15.31 11.20 11.24
C ARG A 551 14.97 11.40 9.77
N ALA A 552 14.11 12.38 9.50
CA ALA A 552 13.84 12.85 8.15
C ALA A 552 14.73 14.06 7.81
N GLU A 553 15.45 14.02 6.68
CA GLU A 553 16.36 15.09 6.25
C GLU A 553 15.61 16.32 5.74
N GLY A 554 15.96 17.51 6.24
CA GLY A 554 15.37 18.77 5.79
C GLY A 554 13.98 19.07 6.33
N PHE A 555 13.59 18.42 7.43
CA PHE A 555 12.35 18.64 8.18
C PHE A 555 12.60 19.49 9.44
N GLU A 556 11.57 20.19 9.93
CA GLU A 556 11.62 21.07 11.12
C GLU A 556 11.78 20.35 12.46
#